data_AF-A0A9P3JBP0-F1
#
_entry.id   AF-A0A9P3JBP0-F1
#
_cell.length_a   1.000
_cell.length_b   1.000
_cell.length_c   1.000
_cell.angle_alpha   90.00
_cell.angle_beta   90.00
_cell.angle_gamma   90.00
#
_symmetry.space_group_name_H-M   'P 1'
#
loop_
_entity.id
_entity.type
_entity.pdbx_description
1 polymer ?
#
loop_
_entity_poly.entity_id
_entity_poly.type
_entity_poly.pdbx_seq_one_letter_code
_entity_poly.pdbx_strand_id
1 'polypeptide(L)'
;MGDAETLAGARNRLMHVARSSAAEGADFVVAIEGGVEWCRFSDPPQLMCFAWGGRAVDVRARGGRGGGGRRGARTAAFMLPPPLSELVQGGMELGAATDEVFSQQGSKSRGGTVGHLTNGEITRQTYYEHAITLALIPSYTRHSIKAPPILCCRLTTCNDDRLED
;
A
#
# COMPACT_ATOMS: atom_id res chain seq x y z
N MET A 1 -11.09 1.26 10.95
CA MET A 1 -10.46 -0.06 10.83
C MET A 1 -11.28 -0.95 9.87
N GLY A 2 -10.63 -1.67 8.95
CA GLY A 2 -11.28 -2.64 8.05
C GLY A 2 -11.00 -2.44 6.56
N ASP A 3 -11.16 -3.50 5.76
CA ASP A 3 -10.86 -3.53 4.32
C ASP A 3 -11.54 -2.41 3.51
N ALA A 4 -12.85 -2.20 3.72
CA ALA A 4 -13.62 -1.22 2.97
C ALA A 4 -13.15 0.23 3.21
N GLU A 5 -12.78 0.55 4.44
CA GLU A 5 -12.28 1.88 4.82
C GLU A 5 -10.88 2.10 4.26
N THR A 6 -9.99 1.11 4.36
CA THR A 6 -8.65 1.17 3.76
C THR A 6 -8.73 1.32 2.23
N LEU A 7 -9.65 0.61 1.57
CA LEU A 7 -9.88 0.78 0.13
C LEU A 7 -10.42 2.17 -0.21
N ALA A 8 -11.31 2.74 0.63
CA ALA A 8 -11.80 4.10 0.45
C ALA A 8 -10.66 5.13 0.61
N GLY A 9 -9.80 4.97 1.62
CA GLY A 9 -8.60 5.77 1.82
C GLY A 9 -7.66 5.72 0.62
N ALA A 10 -7.34 4.52 0.13
CA ALA A 10 -6.51 4.33 -1.07
C ALA A 10 -7.10 5.04 -2.30
N ARG A 11 -8.42 4.97 -2.50
CA ARG A 11 -9.10 5.67 -3.60
C ARG A 11 -9.04 7.18 -3.45
N ASN A 12 -9.24 7.69 -2.25
CA ASN A 12 -9.17 9.13 -1.97
C ASN A 12 -7.77 9.66 -2.22
N ARG A 13 -6.75 8.97 -1.70
CA ARG A 13 -5.33 9.30 -1.93
C ARG A 13 -4.97 9.25 -3.41
N LEU A 14 -5.43 8.23 -4.14
CA LEU A 14 -5.22 8.13 -5.58
C LEU A 14 -5.84 9.31 -6.35
N MET A 15 -7.07 9.70 -6.00
CA MET A 15 -7.74 10.84 -6.64
C MET A 15 -7.07 12.17 -6.31
N HIS A 16 -6.54 12.31 -5.09
CA HIS A 16 -5.79 13.48 -4.67
C HIS A 16 -4.51 13.63 -5.50
N VAL A 17 -3.68 12.58 -5.57
CA VAL A 17 -2.43 12.61 -6.35
C VAL A 17 -2.72 12.82 -7.84
N ALA A 18 -3.74 12.17 -8.39
CA ALA A 18 -4.12 12.32 -9.81
C ALA A 18 -4.57 13.73 -10.20
N ARG A 19 -4.98 14.57 -9.23
CA ARG A 19 -5.35 15.98 -9.43
C ARG A 19 -4.21 16.95 -9.11
N SER A 20 -3.12 16.47 -8.52
CA SER A 20 -1.95 17.28 -8.18
C SER A 20 -1.09 17.56 -9.41
N SER A 21 -0.28 18.61 -9.34
CA SER A 21 0.72 18.92 -10.38
C SER A 21 1.74 17.79 -10.57
N ALA A 22 1.96 16.94 -9.57
CA ALA A 22 2.83 15.77 -9.68
C ALA A 22 2.31 14.71 -10.67
N ALA A 23 1.01 14.73 -11.01
CA ALA A 23 0.44 13.87 -12.04
C ALA A 23 0.54 14.46 -13.45
N GLU A 24 0.99 15.72 -13.61
CA GLU A 24 1.16 16.32 -14.93
C GLU A 24 2.25 15.57 -15.70
N GLY A 25 1.89 15.04 -16.86
CA GLY A 25 2.81 14.28 -17.70
C GLY A 25 3.01 12.82 -17.30
N ALA A 26 2.46 12.37 -16.16
CA ALA A 26 2.58 10.99 -15.72
C ALA A 26 1.70 10.03 -16.55
N ASP A 27 2.26 8.91 -16.98
CA ASP A 27 1.50 7.82 -17.62
C ASP A 27 0.58 7.12 -16.62
N PHE A 28 1.03 7.05 -15.36
CA PHE A 28 0.36 6.34 -14.28
C PHE A 28 0.49 7.09 -12.96
N VAL A 29 -0.55 6.97 -12.15
CA VAL A 29 -0.54 7.43 -10.75
C VAL A 29 -0.88 6.23 -9.86
N VAL A 30 -0.12 6.08 -8.77
CA VAL A 30 -0.26 4.98 -7.81
C VAL A 30 -0.44 5.57 -6.42
N ALA A 31 -1.27 4.93 -5.60
CA ALA A 31 -1.41 5.23 -4.18
C ALA A 31 -1.47 3.92 -3.39
N ILE A 32 -0.90 3.93 -2.19
CA ILE A 32 -0.94 2.80 -1.26
C ILE A 32 -1.54 3.28 0.04
N GLU A 33 -2.46 2.50 0.60
CA GLU A 33 -3.03 2.75 1.92
C GLU A 33 -2.87 1.50 2.79
N GLY A 34 -2.22 1.66 3.95
CA GLY A 34 -2.14 0.60 4.96
C GLY A 34 -3.44 0.47 5.73
N GLY A 35 -3.74 -0.74 6.19
CA GLY A 35 -4.94 -1.04 6.94
C GLY A 35 -4.78 -2.24 7.85
N VAL A 36 -5.66 -2.33 8.83
CA VAL A 36 -5.81 -3.51 9.67
C VAL A 36 -7.27 -3.92 9.74
N GLU A 37 -7.51 -5.22 9.90
CA GLU A 37 -8.83 -5.80 10.12
C GLU A 37 -8.73 -6.99 11.06
N TRP A 38 -9.85 -7.42 11.64
CA TRP A 38 -9.86 -8.60 12.50
C TRP A 38 -9.58 -9.88 11.71
N CYS A 39 -8.65 -10.69 12.21
CA CYS A 39 -8.40 -12.02 11.69
C CYS A 39 -9.58 -12.93 11.99
N ARG A 40 -10.08 -13.63 10.96
CA ARG A 40 -11.17 -14.61 11.10
C ARG A 40 -10.70 -16.01 11.50
N PHE A 41 -9.38 -16.23 11.53
CA PHE A 41 -8.76 -17.53 11.77
C PHE A 41 -7.92 -17.59 13.06
N SER A 42 -7.85 -16.50 13.82
CA SER A 42 -7.09 -16.43 15.08
C SER A 42 -7.98 -16.71 16.29
N ASP A 43 -7.47 -17.50 17.23
CA ASP A 43 -8.00 -17.59 18.60
C ASP A 43 -6.80 -17.52 19.58
N PRO A 44 -6.68 -16.46 20.40
CA PRO A 44 -7.60 -15.33 20.56
C PRO A 44 -7.65 -14.40 19.33
N PRO A 45 -8.68 -13.52 19.22
CA PRO A 45 -8.80 -12.56 18.12
C PRO A 45 -7.57 -11.64 18.01
N GLN A 46 -6.95 -11.63 16.83
CA GLN A 46 -5.82 -10.78 16.49
C GLN A 46 -6.14 -9.93 15.27
N LEU A 47 -5.44 -8.82 15.11
CA LEU A 47 -5.53 -8.01 13.90
C LEU A 47 -4.66 -8.60 12.79
N MET A 48 -5.08 -8.43 11.56
CA MET A 48 -4.27 -8.66 10.36
C MET A 48 -3.93 -7.33 9.72
N CYS A 49 -2.66 -7.14 9.39
CA CYS A 49 -2.17 -6.01 8.63
C CYS A 49 -2.19 -6.31 7.13
N PHE A 50 -2.58 -5.32 6.33
CA PHE A 50 -2.55 -5.36 4.87
C PHE A 50 -2.42 -3.94 4.31
N ALA A 51 -2.33 -3.82 2.98
CA ALA A 51 -2.45 -2.55 2.30
C ALA A 51 -3.21 -2.70 0.99
N TRP A 52 -3.90 -1.64 0.59
CA TRP A 52 -4.47 -1.49 -0.74
C TRP A 52 -3.55 -0.65 -1.62
N GLY A 53 -3.04 -1.26 -2.70
CA GLY A 53 -2.33 -0.57 -3.77
C GLY A 53 -3.29 -0.27 -4.91
N GLY A 54 -3.62 1.00 -5.11
CA GLY A 54 -4.47 1.49 -6.20
C GLY A 54 -3.67 2.15 -7.31
N ARG A 55 -4.12 2.01 -8.56
CA ARG A 55 -3.60 2.71 -9.74
C ARG A 55 -4.72 3.34 -10.56
N ALA A 56 -4.49 4.56 -10.99
CA ALA A 56 -5.26 5.22 -12.03
C ALA A 56 -4.48 5.12 -13.35
N VAL A 57 -5.18 4.74 -14.42
CA VAL A 57 -4.65 4.78 -15.78
C VAL A 57 -5.52 5.71 -16.58
N ASP A 58 -4.86 6.64 -17.26
CA ASP A 58 -5.41 7.69 -18.12
C ASP A 58 -5.85 8.98 -17.39
N VAL A 59 -4.84 9.79 -17.04
CA VAL A 59 -5.03 11.18 -16.57
C VAL A 59 -5.38 12.13 -17.73
N ARG A 60 -5.28 11.67 -18.99
CA ARG A 60 -5.42 12.49 -20.22
C ARG A 60 -6.71 12.23 -21.01
N ALA A 61 -7.49 11.20 -20.69
CA ALA A 61 -8.82 10.98 -21.27
C ALA A 61 -9.86 12.01 -20.79
N ARG A 62 -9.64 13.28 -21.16
CA ARG A 62 -10.71 14.29 -21.27
C ARG A 62 -11.67 13.85 -22.38
N GLY A 63 -12.58 12.91 -22.08
CA GLY A 63 -13.57 12.49 -23.09
C GLY A 63 -14.28 11.16 -22.89
N GLY A 64 -14.14 10.49 -21.74
CA GLY A 64 -15.11 9.46 -21.32
C GLY A 64 -15.22 8.19 -22.17
N ARG A 65 -14.29 7.91 -23.10
CA ARG A 65 -14.35 6.69 -23.95
C ARG A 65 -13.05 5.87 -24.05
N GLY A 66 -12.07 6.14 -23.19
CA GLY A 66 -10.91 5.25 -22.99
C GLY A 66 -11.14 4.41 -21.73
N GLY A 67 -11.16 3.08 -21.84
CA GLY A 67 -11.47 2.16 -20.74
C GLY A 67 -10.47 2.14 -19.56
N GLY A 68 -9.85 3.24 -19.17
CA GLY A 68 -8.92 3.39 -18.03
C GLY A 68 -9.61 3.27 -16.67
N GLY A 69 -10.20 2.10 -16.37
CA GLY A 69 -10.80 1.85 -15.06
C GLY A 69 -9.77 1.97 -13.93
N ARG A 70 -10.22 2.50 -12.77
CA ARG A 70 -9.50 2.42 -11.50
C ARG A 70 -9.26 0.95 -11.17
N ARG A 71 -8.00 0.58 -10.99
CA ARG A 71 -7.57 -0.79 -10.69
C ARG A 71 -6.82 -0.78 -9.37
N GLY A 72 -6.88 -1.88 -8.65
CA GLY A 72 -6.14 -2.01 -7.42
C GLY A 72 -5.95 -3.47 -7.10
N ALA A 73 -4.94 -3.73 -6.29
CA ALA A 73 -4.72 -5.01 -5.67
C ALA A 73 -4.47 -4.78 -4.19
N ARG A 74 -4.80 -5.80 -3.41
CA ARG A 74 -4.52 -5.85 -1.98
C ARG A 74 -3.25 -6.67 -1.79
N THR A 75 -2.39 -6.25 -0.88
CA THR A 75 -1.24 -7.07 -0.47
C THR A 75 -1.73 -8.39 0.15
N ALA A 76 -0.82 -9.36 0.24
CA ALA A 76 -1.02 -10.45 1.19
C ALA A 76 -1.24 -9.85 2.59
N ALA A 77 -2.05 -10.47 3.41
CA ALA A 77 -2.30 -10.01 4.77
C ALA A 77 -1.59 -10.94 5.75
N PHE A 78 -1.07 -10.40 6.84
CA PHE A 78 -0.38 -11.17 7.88
C PHE A 78 -0.92 -10.79 9.26
N MET A 79 -0.91 -11.77 10.17
CA MET A 79 -1.37 -11.59 11.54
C MET A 79 -0.37 -10.73 12.34
N LEU A 80 -0.89 -9.79 13.11
CA LEU A 80 -0.13 -9.02 14.07
C LEU A 80 -0.04 -9.80 15.39
N PRO A 81 1.15 -9.93 15.99
CA PRO A 81 1.30 -10.48 17.34
C PRO A 81 0.36 -9.79 18.36
N PRO A 82 -0.05 -10.49 19.44
CA PRO A 82 -0.96 -9.93 20.43
C PRO A 82 -0.56 -8.54 20.96
N PRO A 83 0.72 -8.27 21.32
CA PRO A 83 1.11 -6.94 21.81
C PRO A 83 0.85 -5.81 20.80
N LEU A 84 1.05 -6.08 19.50
CA LEU A 84 0.76 -5.10 18.46
C LEU A 84 -0.75 -4.92 18.25
N SER A 85 -1.52 -6.01 18.32
CA SER A 85 -2.97 -5.94 18.20
C SER A 85 -3.60 -5.10 19.31
N GLU A 86 -3.13 -5.27 20.55
CA GLU A 86 -3.60 -4.53 21.72
C GLU A 86 -3.30 -3.02 21.62
N LEU A 87 -2.07 -2.65 21.25
CA LEU A 87 -1.69 -1.23 21.08
C LEU A 87 -2.51 -0.55 19.98
N VAL A 88 -2.68 -1.21 18.84
CA VAL A 88 -3.45 -0.67 17.71
C VAL A 88 -4.93 -0.57 18.05
N GLN A 89 -5.47 -1.54 18.81
CA GLN A 89 -6.83 -1.44 19.33
C GLN A 89 -6.99 -0.28 20.33
N GLY A 90 -5.94 0.03 21.09
CA GLY A 90 -5.86 1.20 21.96
C GLY A 90 -5.81 2.55 21.22
N GLY A 91 -5.82 2.54 19.88
CA GLY A 91 -5.80 3.73 19.03
C GLY A 91 -4.40 4.17 18.61
N MET A 92 -3.37 3.38 18.90
CA MET A 92 -2.02 3.66 18.45
C MET A 92 -1.85 3.34 16.96
N GLU A 93 -1.15 4.21 16.24
CA GLU A 93 -0.75 3.94 14.85
C GLU A 93 0.18 2.71 14.78
N LEU A 94 -0.03 1.84 13.78
CA LEU A 94 0.71 0.57 13.68
C LEU A 94 2.23 0.78 13.59
N GLY A 95 2.68 1.84 12.92
CA GLY A 95 4.10 2.20 12.87
C GLY A 95 4.67 2.47 14.26
N ALA A 96 4.00 3.32 15.03
CA ALA A 96 4.40 3.64 16.41
C ALA A 96 4.33 2.41 17.33
N ALA A 97 3.28 1.58 17.20
CA ALA A 97 3.18 0.33 17.95
C ALA A 97 4.31 -0.65 17.61
N THR A 98 4.68 -0.74 16.33
CA THR A 98 5.83 -1.55 15.87
C THR A 98 7.11 -1.04 16.51
N ASP A 99 7.32 0.27 16.47
CA ASP A 99 8.51 0.88 17.07
C ASP A 99 8.51 0.66 18.59
N GLU A 100 7.38 0.77 19.29
CA GLU A 100 7.31 0.52 20.74
C GLU A 100 7.69 -0.93 21.09
N VAL A 101 7.15 -1.91 20.37
CA VAL A 101 7.39 -3.33 20.64
C VAL A 101 8.81 -3.77 20.23
N PHE A 102 9.32 -3.27 19.09
CA PHE A 102 10.60 -3.73 18.52
C PHE A 102 11.80 -2.80 18.78
N SER A 103 11.61 -1.54 19.16
CA SER A 103 12.72 -0.67 19.58
C SER A 103 13.35 -1.15 20.89
N GLN A 104 12.58 -1.81 21.75
CA GLN A 104 13.11 -2.47 22.94
C GLN A 104 14.05 -3.66 22.61
N GLN A 105 13.99 -4.18 21.39
CA GLN A 105 14.77 -5.34 20.95
C GLN A 105 16.04 -4.97 20.15
N GLY A 106 16.38 -3.68 20.02
CA GLY A 106 17.63 -3.22 19.39
C GLY A 106 17.72 -3.42 17.87
N SER A 107 16.62 -3.76 17.20
CA SER A 107 16.58 -4.06 15.76
C SER A 107 16.36 -2.80 14.92
N LYS A 108 17.44 -2.24 14.34
CA LYS A 108 17.40 -1.13 13.35
C LYS A 108 16.93 -1.58 11.96
N SER A 109 15.85 -2.35 11.88
CA SER A 109 15.28 -2.79 10.59
C SER A 109 14.55 -1.63 9.92
N ARG A 110 14.99 -1.21 8.73
CA ARG A 110 14.35 -0.16 7.91
C ARG A 110 13.15 -0.68 7.09
N GLY A 111 12.52 -1.78 7.51
CA GLY A 111 11.57 -2.56 6.69
C GLY A 111 10.09 -2.39 7.02
N GLY A 112 9.73 -1.55 8.00
CA GLY A 112 8.35 -1.47 8.53
C GLY A 112 7.92 -2.75 9.26
N THR A 113 6.66 -2.81 9.71
CA THR A 113 6.11 -3.93 10.49
C THR A 113 6.36 -5.29 9.85
N VAL A 114 6.14 -5.41 8.53
CA VAL A 114 6.41 -6.66 7.80
C VAL A 114 7.89 -7.06 7.85
N GLY A 115 8.80 -6.09 7.75
CA GLY A 115 10.24 -6.34 7.86
C GLY A 115 10.66 -6.83 9.24
N HIS A 116 10.11 -6.23 10.30
CA HIS A 116 10.37 -6.69 11.67
C HIS A 116 9.85 -8.11 11.90
N LEU A 117 8.61 -8.40 11.48
CA LEU A 117 7.99 -9.70 11.70
C LEU A 117 8.57 -10.83 10.85
N THR A 118 9.22 -10.49 9.74
CA THR A 118 9.87 -11.47 8.85
C THR A 118 11.39 -11.49 9.00
N ASN A 119 11.95 -10.82 10.03
CA ASN A 119 13.40 -10.71 10.23
C ASN A 119 14.15 -10.20 8.98
N GLY A 120 13.54 -9.28 8.23
CA GLY A 120 14.10 -8.68 7.03
C GLY A 120 13.91 -9.49 5.73
N GLU A 121 13.38 -10.71 5.78
CA GLU A 121 13.13 -11.54 4.58
C GLU A 121 12.15 -10.87 3.61
N ILE A 122 11.13 -10.18 4.14
CA ILE A 122 10.21 -9.36 3.36
C ILE A 122 10.33 -7.91 3.81
N THR A 123 10.82 -7.06 2.91
CA THR A 123 10.88 -5.62 3.13
C THR A 123 9.55 -4.94 2.77
N ARG A 124 9.28 -3.75 3.31
CA ARG A 124 8.14 -2.92 2.89
C ARG A 124 8.13 -2.69 1.37
N GLN A 125 9.30 -2.54 0.75
CA GLN A 125 9.42 -2.35 -0.69
C GLN A 125 8.95 -3.60 -1.44
N THR A 126 9.56 -4.77 -1.21
CA THR A 126 9.20 -6.02 -1.90
C THR A 126 7.75 -6.42 -1.66
N TYR A 127 7.25 -6.17 -0.45
CA TYR A 127 5.86 -6.37 -0.09
C TYR A 127 4.88 -5.55 -0.95
N TYR A 128 5.19 -4.27 -1.20
CA TYR A 128 4.36 -3.39 -2.03
C TYR A 128 4.59 -3.59 -3.53
N GLU A 129 5.79 -3.96 -3.95
CA GLU A 129 6.11 -4.30 -5.34
C GLU A 129 5.16 -5.38 -5.88
N HIS A 130 4.87 -6.42 -5.09
CA HIS A 130 3.90 -7.44 -5.48
C HIS A 130 2.50 -6.85 -5.69
N ALA A 131 1.97 -6.08 -4.75
CA ALA A 131 0.63 -5.51 -4.86
C ALA A 131 0.52 -4.55 -6.05
N ILE A 132 1.51 -3.67 -6.25
CA ILE A 132 1.53 -2.78 -7.41
C ILE A 132 1.60 -3.60 -8.69
N THR A 133 2.47 -4.60 -8.78
CA THR A 133 2.60 -5.47 -9.95
C THR A 133 1.29 -6.17 -10.31
N LEU A 134 0.54 -6.65 -9.31
CA LEU A 134 -0.79 -7.24 -9.52
C LEU A 134 -1.82 -6.18 -9.98
N ALA A 135 -1.78 -4.97 -9.43
CA ALA A 135 -2.64 -3.87 -9.88
C ALA A 135 -2.36 -3.46 -11.34
N LEU A 136 -1.15 -3.75 -11.84
CA LEU A 136 -0.72 -3.51 -13.22
C LEU A 136 -1.16 -4.59 -14.22
N ILE A 137 -1.63 -5.75 -13.77
CA ILE A 137 -2.05 -6.87 -14.64
C ILE A 137 -2.89 -6.39 -15.83
N PRO A 138 -3.93 -5.55 -15.65
CA PRO A 138 -4.78 -5.20 -16.77
C PRO A 138 -4.13 -4.26 -17.81
N SER A 139 -2.97 -3.69 -17.51
CA SER A 139 -2.15 -2.97 -18.50
C SER A 139 -1.31 -3.93 -19.33
N TYR A 140 -0.79 -5.00 -18.73
CA TYR A 140 -0.10 -6.06 -19.46
C TYR A 140 -1.05 -6.78 -20.43
N THR A 141 -2.28 -7.05 -19.99
CA THR A 141 -3.26 -7.76 -20.82
C THR A 141 -3.87 -6.92 -21.94
N ARG A 142 -3.63 -5.60 -21.99
CA ARG A 142 -4.08 -4.74 -23.11
C ARG A 142 -3.15 -4.77 -24.32
N HIS A 143 -1.88 -5.08 -24.11
CA HIS A 143 -0.87 -5.07 -25.17
C HIS A 143 -0.42 -6.46 -25.61
N SER A 144 -0.93 -7.54 -24.98
CA SER A 144 -0.38 -8.88 -25.22
C SER A 144 -1.32 -10.02 -24.85
N ILE A 145 -1.63 -11.05 -25.66
CA ILE A 145 -1.40 -11.37 -27.09
C ILE A 145 -0.10 -10.83 -27.72
N LYS A 146 1.05 -10.94 -27.00
CA LYS A 146 2.47 -10.59 -27.34
C LYS A 146 3.15 -9.59 -26.38
N ALA A 147 3.75 -10.16 -25.32
CA ALA A 147 4.67 -9.68 -24.26
C ALA A 147 4.84 -8.17 -23.92
N PRO A 148 4.99 -7.79 -22.62
CA PRO A 148 5.11 -6.39 -22.23
C PRO A 148 6.56 -5.86 -22.28
N PRO A 149 6.76 -4.55 -22.49
CA PRO A 149 8.04 -3.90 -22.30
C PRO A 149 8.37 -3.76 -20.81
N ILE A 150 9.67 -3.82 -20.49
CA ILE A 150 10.22 -3.65 -19.14
C ILE A 150 9.83 -2.25 -18.63
N LEU A 151 8.98 -2.19 -17.62
CA LEU A 151 8.51 -0.95 -17.01
C LEU A 151 9.54 -0.45 -15.99
N CYS A 152 10.28 0.60 -16.33
CA CYS A 152 11.14 1.32 -15.40
C CYS A 152 10.27 2.23 -14.50
N CYS A 153 9.72 1.69 -13.41
CA CYS A 153 9.04 2.50 -12.40
C CYS A 153 10.07 3.24 -11.54
N ARG A 154 10.18 4.57 -11.71
CA ARG A 154 10.75 5.43 -10.66
C ARG A 154 9.70 5.63 -9.59
N LEU A 155 9.85 4.97 -8.44
CA LEU A 155 9.05 5.22 -7.26
C LEU A 155 9.54 6.54 -6.63
N THR A 156 8.89 7.65 -6.93
CA THR A 156 9.03 8.89 -6.16
C THR A 156 8.01 8.85 -5.03
N THR A 157 8.47 8.60 -3.81
CA THR A 157 7.67 8.78 -2.59
C THR A 157 7.50 10.27 -2.34
N CYS A 158 6.26 10.77 -2.35
CA CYS A 158 5.97 12.08 -1.80
C CYS A 158 5.91 11.92 -0.27
N ASN A 159 7.04 12.07 0.41
CA ASN A 159 7.07 12.24 1.86
C ASN A 159 6.62 13.68 2.13
N ASP A 160 5.47 13.83 2.77
CA ASP A 160 4.99 15.12 3.27
C ASP A 160 5.66 15.42 4.62
N ASP A 161 6.98 15.66 4.58
CA ASP A 161 7.77 16.13 5.73
C ASP A 161 7.86 17.67 5.70
N ARG A 162 6.71 18.35 5.75
CA ARG A 162 6.64 19.80 6.00
C ARG A 162 5.56 20.13 7.03
N LEU A 163 5.89 19.83 8.28
CA LEU A 163 5.33 20.49 9.46
C LEU A 163 6.48 20.93 10.36
N GLU A 164 7.15 22.01 9.95
CA GLU A 164 7.82 22.94 10.85
C GLU A 164 7.63 24.34 10.27
N ASP A 165 6.71 25.10 10.87
CA ASP A 165 6.76 26.54 11.11
C ASP A 165 5.95 26.80 12.39
#